data_AF-A0A7X8K2D4-F1
#
_entry.id   AF-A0A7X8K2D4-F1
#
_cell.length_a   1.000
_cell.length_b   1.000
_cell.length_c   1.000
_cell.angle_alpha   90.00
_cell.angle_beta   90.00
_cell.angle_gamma   90.00
#
_symmetry.space_group_name_H-M   'P 1'
#
loop_
_entity.id
_entity.type
_entity.pdbx_description
1 polymer ?
#
loop_
_entity_poly.entity_id
_entity_poly.type
_entity_poly.pdbx_seq_one_letter_code
_entity_poly.pdbx_strand_id
1 'polypeptide(L)'
;MHIQDRLLQAAQKVREQQTLLHRREATCKSIQQQKEHWQQLKKILDSELKDVEKLDGFTLQNFWHSIKGTKDVARHKEQEEYLAAKMKFDSANAALENLHNDLRRIDNDLASLGDVQTEYQSALQEKELYLPPSDGPESRRLWEIAERLGYLQAQDKELVEAISAGQKASQGLDEVEKSLSSAQSWGVVDILGGGLIITAIKHSHISTARRQINQAQQQLRRFQTELADVQKTNSSLEIGNIWTMADFLLDGLLFDFIVQSQISDAQHRTRQLKREILATIQDLQKLQRENQQEAEKLNKERQRLIEAAPI
;
A
#
# COMPACT_ATOMS: atom_id res chain seq x y z
N MET A 1 28.73 -19.02 19.20
CA MET A 1 28.22 -17.80 18.54
C MET A 1 28.91 -16.63 19.20
N HIS A 2 29.63 -15.77 18.47
CA HIS A 2 30.37 -14.67 19.09
C HIS A 2 29.37 -13.72 19.78
N ILE A 3 29.73 -13.19 20.95
CA ILE A 3 28.90 -12.23 21.73
C ILE A 3 28.47 -11.05 20.85
N GLN A 4 29.35 -10.63 19.93
CA GLN A 4 29.07 -9.61 18.93
C GLN A 4 27.93 -9.98 17.96
N ASP A 5 27.84 -11.24 17.52
CA ASP A 5 26.76 -11.71 16.64
C ASP A 5 25.42 -11.75 17.38
N ARG A 6 25.43 -12.12 18.66
CA ARG A 6 24.22 -12.13 19.51
C ARG A 6 23.69 -10.73 19.73
N LEU A 7 24.59 -9.78 20.00
CA LEU A 7 24.25 -8.37 20.13
C LEU A 7 23.68 -7.78 18.84
N LEU A 8 24.30 -8.08 17.70
CA LEU A 8 23.83 -7.63 16.40
C LEU A 8 22.40 -8.15 16.13
N GLN A 9 22.17 -9.44 16.36
CA GLN A 9 20.85 -10.05 16.19
C GLN A 9 19.81 -9.47 17.15
N ALA A 10 20.16 -9.26 18.43
CA ALA A 10 19.24 -8.68 19.40
C ALA A 10 18.91 -7.22 19.04
N ALA A 11 19.91 -6.41 18.66
CA ALA A 11 19.71 -5.04 18.20
C ALA A 11 18.81 -4.98 16.95
N GLN A 12 19.01 -5.90 16.01
CA GLN A 12 18.17 -6.04 14.82
C GLN A 12 16.72 -6.34 15.19
N LYS A 13 16.49 -7.31 16.08
CA LYS A 13 15.14 -7.62 16.57
C LYS A 13 14.51 -6.45 17.31
N VAL A 14 15.25 -5.66 18.11
CA VAL A 14 14.71 -4.48 18.82
C VAL A 14 14.21 -3.46 17.81
N ARG A 15 15.02 -3.20 16.78
CA ARG A 15 14.65 -2.28 15.72
C ARG A 15 13.44 -2.77 14.94
N GLU A 16 13.39 -4.07 14.62
CA GLU A 16 12.24 -4.69 13.97
C GLU A 16 10.97 -4.58 14.83
N GLN A 17 11.07 -4.81 16.13
CA GLN A 17 9.96 -4.61 17.07
C GLN A 17 9.47 -3.16 17.06
N GLN A 18 10.37 -2.18 17.09
CA GLN A 18 10.01 -0.76 17.00
C GLN A 18 9.30 -0.43 15.68
N THR A 19 9.82 -0.90 14.55
CA THR A 19 9.18 -0.75 13.24
C THR A 19 7.77 -1.34 13.23
N LEU A 20 7.60 -2.57 13.73
CA LEU A 20 6.30 -3.23 13.80
C LEU A 20 5.32 -2.50 14.73
N LEU A 21 5.77 -1.97 15.87
CA LEU A 21 4.93 -1.16 16.78
C LEU A 21 4.46 0.13 16.12
N HIS A 22 5.34 0.83 15.40
CA HIS A 22 4.96 2.01 14.63
C HIS A 22 3.97 1.67 13.51
N ARG A 23 4.21 0.58 12.77
CA ARG A 23 3.32 0.09 11.72
C ARG A 23 1.95 -0.28 12.28
N ARG A 24 1.90 -0.90 13.46
CA ARG A 24 0.68 -1.22 14.20
C ARG A 24 -0.11 0.05 14.53
N GLU A 25 0.56 1.05 15.12
CA GLU A 25 -0.09 2.32 15.47
C GLU A 25 -0.64 3.04 14.23
N ALA A 26 0.14 3.10 13.15
CA ALA A 26 -0.29 3.65 11.86
C ALA A 26 -1.52 2.90 11.32
N THR A 27 -1.50 1.57 11.35
CA THR A 27 -2.62 0.72 10.88
C THR A 27 -3.88 0.97 11.71
N CYS A 28 -3.77 1.08 13.04
CA CYS A 28 -4.90 1.44 13.90
C CYS A 28 -5.50 2.81 13.56
N LYS A 29 -4.65 3.81 13.29
CA LYS A 29 -5.10 5.14 12.85
C LYS A 29 -5.82 5.05 11.50
N SER A 30 -5.30 4.28 10.55
CA SER A 30 -5.95 4.05 9.25
C SER A 30 -7.29 3.33 9.39
N ILE A 31 -7.43 2.35 10.30
CA ILE A 31 -8.72 1.69 10.57
C ILE A 31 -9.75 2.70 11.06
N GLN A 32 -9.37 3.58 11.99
CA GLN A 32 -10.27 4.59 12.53
C GLN A 32 -10.74 5.56 11.43
N GLN A 33 -9.81 6.10 10.63
CA GLN A 33 -10.13 6.98 9.50
C GLN A 33 -11.03 6.29 8.47
N GLN A 34 -10.71 5.04 8.11
CA GLN A 34 -11.48 4.28 7.14
C GLN A 34 -12.90 3.96 7.65
N LYS A 35 -13.08 3.79 8.97
CA LYS A 35 -14.39 3.57 9.59
C LYS A 35 -15.27 4.82 9.52
N GLU A 36 -14.69 6.00 9.73
CA GLU A 36 -15.40 7.27 9.56
C GLU A 36 -15.82 7.48 8.10
N HIS A 37 -14.91 7.21 7.16
CA HIS A 37 -15.21 7.25 5.72
C HIS A 37 -16.30 6.25 5.32
N TRP A 38 -16.25 5.02 5.84
CA TRP A 38 -17.28 4.00 5.62
C TRP A 38 -18.67 4.48 6.08
N GLN A 39 -18.76 5.17 7.23
CA GLN A 39 -20.02 5.71 7.73
C GLN A 39 -20.57 6.82 6.82
N GLN A 40 -19.69 7.67 6.29
CA GLN A 40 -20.07 8.70 5.32
C GLN A 40 -20.59 8.08 4.01
N LEU A 41 -19.86 7.11 3.46
CA LEU A 41 -20.26 6.39 2.25
C LEU A 41 -21.57 5.64 2.43
N LYS A 42 -21.82 5.08 3.62
CA LYS A 42 -23.10 4.44 3.93
C LYS A 42 -24.27 5.42 3.85
N LYS A 43 -24.11 6.62 4.41
CA LYS A 43 -25.13 7.68 4.34
C LYS A 43 -25.40 8.12 2.91
N ILE A 44 -24.34 8.25 2.10
CA ILE A 44 -24.45 8.59 0.68
C ILE A 44 -25.22 7.48 -0.05
N LEU A 45 -24.80 6.22 0.10
CA LEU A 45 -25.48 5.06 -0.49
C LEU A 45 -26.97 5.01 -0.12
N ASP A 46 -27.30 5.23 1.15
CA ASP A 46 -28.69 5.26 1.62
C ASP A 46 -29.49 6.44 1.04
N SER A 47 -28.84 7.56 0.68
CA SER A 47 -29.47 8.69 -0.01
C SER A 47 -29.71 8.37 -1.48
N GLU A 48 -28.67 7.94 -2.20
CA GLU A 48 -28.77 7.61 -3.63
C GLU A 48 -29.81 6.50 -3.87
N LEU A 49 -29.88 5.52 -2.96
CA LEU A 49 -30.91 4.49 -2.99
C LEU A 49 -32.33 5.08 -2.94
N LYS A 50 -32.56 6.06 -2.05
CA LYS A 50 -33.87 6.70 -1.92
C LYS A 50 -34.24 7.51 -3.16
N ASP A 51 -33.26 8.14 -3.80
CA ASP A 51 -33.52 8.96 -4.98
C ASP A 51 -33.87 8.09 -6.20
N VAL A 52 -33.19 6.95 -6.35
CA VAL A 52 -33.61 5.89 -7.29
C VAL A 52 -35.01 5.35 -6.96
N GLU A 53 -35.32 5.05 -5.70
CA GLU A 53 -36.64 4.54 -5.29
C GLU A 53 -37.79 5.54 -5.53
N LYS A 54 -37.55 6.85 -5.35
CA LYS A 54 -38.55 7.91 -5.63
C LYS A 54 -38.87 8.04 -7.11
N LEU A 55 -37.88 7.86 -7.98
CA LEU A 55 -38.04 7.95 -9.43
C LEU A 55 -38.75 6.72 -10.01
N ASP A 56 -38.50 5.55 -9.43
CA ASP A 56 -39.07 4.28 -9.88
C ASP A 56 -40.38 3.90 -9.17
N GLY A 57 -40.72 4.52 -8.03
CA GLY A 57 -41.98 4.30 -7.32
C GLY A 57 -42.12 2.90 -6.68
N PHE A 58 -41.00 2.18 -6.51
CA PHE A 58 -40.97 0.80 -6.02
C PHE A 58 -39.93 0.59 -4.91
N THR A 59 -40.22 -0.35 -4.00
CA THR A 59 -39.27 -0.87 -3.00
C THR A 59 -38.26 -1.84 -3.63
N LEU A 60 -37.06 -1.93 -3.05
CA LEU A 60 -35.89 -2.75 -3.43
C LEU A 60 -36.16 -4.16 -4.02
N GLN A 61 -37.26 -4.82 -3.66
CA GLN A 61 -37.66 -6.14 -4.19
C GLN A 61 -38.31 -6.08 -5.60
N ASN A 62 -39.01 -5.00 -5.93
CA ASN A 62 -39.67 -4.81 -7.22
C ASN A 62 -38.82 -4.01 -8.22
N PHE A 63 -37.73 -3.39 -7.76
CA PHE A 63 -36.72 -2.69 -8.55
C PHE A 63 -36.18 -3.53 -9.72
N TRP A 64 -36.18 -4.86 -9.59
CA TRP A 64 -35.64 -5.78 -10.59
C TRP A 64 -36.54 -6.04 -11.81
N HIS A 65 -37.80 -5.60 -11.84
CA HIS A 65 -38.78 -6.18 -12.78
C HIS A 65 -39.61 -5.25 -13.68
N SER A 66 -39.35 -3.94 -13.78
CA SER A 66 -40.28 -3.08 -14.56
C SER A 66 -39.66 -1.99 -15.44
N ILE A 67 -40.10 -1.98 -16.71
CA ILE A 67 -39.88 -0.91 -17.70
C ILE A 67 -41.19 -0.47 -18.35
N LYS A 68 -41.43 0.85 -18.38
CA LYS A 68 -41.88 1.60 -19.57
C LYS A 68 -41.85 3.13 -19.34
N GLY A 69 -41.16 3.86 -20.21
CA GLY A 69 -41.62 5.17 -20.73
C GLY A 69 -40.88 6.45 -20.29
N THR A 70 -40.10 7.03 -21.22
CA THR A 70 -39.82 8.47 -21.48
C THR A 70 -39.25 9.37 -20.36
N LYS A 71 -38.89 8.83 -19.19
CA LYS A 71 -38.06 9.49 -18.15
C LYS A 71 -36.59 9.01 -18.14
N ASP A 72 -36.06 8.58 -19.29
CA ASP A 72 -34.87 7.71 -19.35
C ASP A 72 -33.56 8.38 -18.92
N VAL A 73 -33.33 9.68 -19.16
CA VAL A 73 -32.02 10.32 -18.86
C VAL A 73 -31.80 10.55 -17.36
N ALA A 74 -32.80 11.13 -16.67
CA ALA A 74 -32.70 11.35 -15.23
C ALA A 74 -32.62 10.02 -14.48
N ARG A 75 -33.37 9.01 -14.94
CA ARG A 75 -33.31 7.64 -14.40
C ARG A 75 -31.93 7.01 -14.58
N HIS A 76 -31.31 7.16 -15.75
CA HIS A 76 -29.96 6.65 -15.99
C HIS A 76 -28.92 7.28 -15.08
N LYS A 77 -28.96 8.61 -14.90
CA LYS A 77 -28.01 9.32 -14.08
C LYS A 77 -28.05 8.87 -12.61
N GLU A 78 -29.26 8.76 -12.05
CA GLU A 78 -29.47 8.37 -10.65
C GLU A 78 -29.07 6.91 -10.42
N GLN A 79 -29.23 6.05 -11.44
CA GLN A 79 -28.71 4.68 -11.41
C GLN A 79 -27.17 4.63 -11.42
N GLU A 80 -26.50 5.49 -12.21
CA GLU A 80 -25.04 5.60 -12.21
C GLU A 80 -24.51 6.09 -10.85
N GLU A 81 -25.16 7.10 -10.27
CA GLU A 81 -24.83 7.66 -8.94
C GLU A 81 -25.00 6.61 -7.83
N TYR A 82 -26.11 5.87 -7.82
CA TYR A 82 -26.31 4.75 -6.90
C TYR A 82 -25.26 3.63 -7.06
N LEU A 83 -24.99 3.20 -8.29
CA LEU A 83 -24.00 2.14 -8.56
C LEU A 83 -22.60 2.56 -8.10
N ALA A 84 -22.25 3.83 -8.31
CA ALA A 84 -20.98 4.38 -7.87
C ALA A 84 -20.88 4.44 -6.34
N ALA A 85 -21.93 4.92 -5.67
CA ALA A 85 -22.00 4.94 -4.22
C ALA A 85 -21.88 3.52 -3.63
N LYS A 86 -22.55 2.54 -4.26
CA LYS A 86 -22.48 1.13 -3.85
C LYS A 86 -21.08 0.55 -4.02
N MET A 87 -20.44 0.79 -5.17
CA MET A 87 -19.07 0.32 -5.41
C MET A 87 -18.07 0.94 -4.44
N LYS A 88 -18.20 2.24 -4.13
CA LYS A 88 -17.38 2.93 -3.14
C LYS A 88 -17.58 2.35 -1.73
N PHE A 89 -18.83 2.15 -1.31
CA PHE A 89 -19.16 1.55 -0.03
C PHE A 89 -18.60 0.12 0.12
N ASP A 90 -18.80 -0.72 -0.90
CA ASP A 90 -18.26 -2.08 -0.94
C ASP A 90 -16.72 -2.10 -0.90
N SER A 91 -16.07 -1.15 -1.60
CA SER A 91 -14.61 -0.97 -1.54
C SER A 91 -14.13 -0.57 -0.15
N ALA A 92 -14.79 0.39 0.48
CA ALA A 92 -14.46 0.80 1.85
C ALA A 92 -14.61 -0.34 2.86
N ASN A 93 -15.61 -1.22 2.66
CA ASN A 93 -15.80 -2.41 3.49
C ASN A 93 -14.64 -3.41 3.30
N ALA A 94 -14.25 -3.70 2.06
CA ALA A 94 -13.10 -4.57 1.76
C ALA A 94 -11.78 -3.98 2.29
N ALA A 95 -11.59 -2.67 2.20
CA ALA A 95 -10.42 -1.98 2.74
C ALA A 95 -10.32 -2.11 4.27
N LEU A 96 -11.45 -1.96 4.98
CA LEU A 96 -11.50 -2.22 6.44
C LEU A 96 -11.14 -3.66 6.78
N GLU A 97 -11.68 -4.63 6.05
CA GLU A 97 -11.37 -6.04 6.28
C GLU A 97 -9.88 -6.34 6.08
N ASN A 98 -9.29 -5.79 5.01
CA ASN A 98 -7.85 -5.91 4.75
C ASN A 98 -6.99 -5.28 5.85
N LEU A 99 -7.33 -4.08 6.32
CA LEU A 99 -6.60 -3.43 7.42
C LEU A 99 -6.67 -4.24 8.71
N HIS A 100 -7.82 -4.85 9.03
CA HIS A 100 -7.92 -5.76 10.17
C HIS A 100 -7.08 -7.03 9.99
N ASN A 101 -6.97 -7.55 8.77
CA ASN A 101 -6.09 -8.68 8.46
C ASN A 101 -4.60 -8.31 8.64
N ASP A 102 -4.20 -7.13 8.15
CA ASP A 102 -2.84 -6.62 8.31
C ASP A 102 -2.51 -6.39 9.78
N LEU A 103 -3.42 -5.81 10.55
CA LEU A 103 -3.26 -5.63 11.99
C LEU A 103 -3.05 -6.98 12.71
N ARG A 104 -3.87 -7.99 12.40
CA ARG A 104 -3.71 -9.35 12.95
C ARG A 104 -2.36 -9.95 12.62
N ARG A 105 -1.86 -9.74 11.40
CA ARG A 105 -0.53 -10.22 10.99
C ARG A 105 0.57 -9.51 11.79
N ILE A 106 0.51 -8.19 11.91
CA ILE A 106 1.50 -7.40 12.68
C ILE A 106 1.50 -7.83 14.14
N ASP A 107 0.33 -8.04 14.74
CA ASP A 107 0.20 -8.52 16.12
C ASP A 107 0.83 -9.91 16.30
N ASN A 108 0.66 -10.81 15.33
CA ASN A 108 1.31 -12.13 15.35
C ASN A 108 2.83 -12.04 15.18
N ASP A 109 3.31 -11.18 14.26
CA ASP A 109 4.75 -10.96 14.03
C ASP A 109 5.40 -10.39 15.31
N LEU A 110 4.76 -9.42 15.98
CA LEU A 110 5.19 -8.88 17.27
C LEU A 110 5.23 -9.95 18.36
N ALA A 111 4.21 -10.81 18.44
CA ALA A 111 4.18 -11.89 19.42
C ALA A 111 5.29 -12.92 19.19
N SER A 112 5.65 -13.18 17.92
CA SER A 112 6.70 -14.13 17.54
C SER A 112 8.11 -13.68 17.93
N LEU A 113 8.34 -12.37 18.05
CA LEU A 113 9.64 -11.80 18.44
C LEU A 113 9.99 -12.04 19.92
N GLY A 114 8.99 -12.26 20.77
CA GLY A 114 9.19 -12.49 22.21
C GLY A 114 9.72 -11.26 22.97
N ASP A 115 10.41 -11.50 24.09
CA ASP A 115 11.00 -10.42 24.91
C ASP A 115 12.39 -10.02 24.41
N VAL A 116 12.38 -9.31 23.29
CA VAL A 116 13.58 -8.83 22.60
C VAL A 116 14.38 -7.84 23.45
N GLN A 117 13.71 -7.05 24.29
CA GLN A 117 14.36 -6.03 25.12
C GLN A 117 15.24 -6.70 26.19
N THR A 118 14.75 -7.76 26.81
CA THR A 118 15.53 -8.56 27.77
C THR A 118 16.66 -9.31 27.09
N GLU A 119 16.45 -9.86 25.88
CA GLU A 119 17.51 -10.53 25.10
C GLU A 119 18.64 -9.54 24.74
N TYR A 120 18.29 -8.32 24.35
CA TYR A 120 19.25 -7.25 24.07
C TYR A 120 20.02 -6.81 25.31
N GLN A 121 19.34 -6.55 26.42
CA GLN A 121 19.98 -6.17 27.69
C GLN A 121 20.93 -7.25 28.21
N SER A 122 20.54 -8.52 28.11
CA SER A 122 21.40 -9.65 28.50
C SER A 122 22.65 -9.74 27.61
N ALA A 123 22.50 -9.58 26.30
CA ALA A 123 23.64 -9.56 25.38
C ALA A 123 24.57 -8.37 25.61
N LEU A 124 24.03 -7.22 26.05
CA LEU A 124 24.79 -6.01 26.38
C LEU A 124 25.61 -6.20 27.67
N GLN A 125 24.99 -6.74 28.72
CA GLN A 125 25.67 -7.07 29.98
C GLN A 125 26.76 -8.12 29.79
N GLU A 126 26.49 -9.16 28.99
CA GLU A 126 27.49 -10.17 28.65
C GLU A 126 28.67 -9.53 27.90
N LYS A 127 28.43 -8.54 27.04
CA LYS A 127 29.49 -7.80 26.36
C LYS A 127 30.33 -6.92 27.29
N GLU A 128 29.70 -6.22 28.23
CA GLU A 128 30.38 -5.39 29.24
C GLU A 128 31.33 -6.21 30.13
N LEU A 129 31.05 -7.50 30.32
CA LEU A 129 31.89 -8.43 31.08
C LEU A 129 33.14 -8.93 30.31
N TYR A 130 33.11 -8.97 28.97
CA TYR A 130 34.20 -9.52 28.15
C TYR A 130 35.10 -8.46 27.49
N LEU A 131 34.74 -7.18 27.57
CA LEU A 131 35.56 -6.05 27.10
C LEU A 131 36.01 -5.21 28.30
N PRO A 132 37.09 -5.56 29.00
CA PRO A 132 37.80 -4.57 29.80
C PRO A 132 38.30 -3.45 28.86
N PRO A 133 38.46 -2.22 29.36
CA PRO A 133 38.73 -1.03 28.55
C PRO A 133 40.12 -1.12 27.89
N SER A 134 40.19 -1.73 26.71
CA SER A 134 41.33 -1.58 25.81
C SER A 134 40.97 -0.54 24.76
N ASP A 135 41.13 0.74 25.17
CA ASP A 135 40.85 1.95 24.41
C ASP A 135 41.86 2.16 23.26
N GLY A 136 41.82 1.29 22.25
CA GLY A 136 42.54 1.46 20.99
C GLY A 136 41.71 2.21 19.94
N PRO A 137 42.33 3.06 19.09
CA PRO A 137 41.62 3.71 17.97
C PRO A 137 41.00 2.71 16.98
N GLU A 138 41.58 1.51 16.84
CA GLU A 138 41.05 0.42 16.00
C GLU A 138 39.73 -0.14 16.53
N SER A 139 39.60 -0.30 17.85
CA SER A 139 38.36 -0.72 18.49
C SER A 139 37.25 0.30 18.20
N ARG A 140 37.52 1.60 18.41
CA ARG A 140 36.57 2.68 18.10
C ARG A 140 36.14 2.68 16.63
N ARG A 141 37.06 2.46 15.70
CA ARG A 141 36.74 2.40 14.27
C ARG A 141 35.86 1.19 13.91
N LEU A 142 36.11 0.03 14.53
CA LEU A 142 35.26 -1.15 14.35
C LEU A 142 33.82 -0.91 14.85
N TRP A 143 33.65 -0.10 15.89
CA TRP A 143 32.33 0.32 16.37
C TRP A 143 31.59 1.22 15.39
N GLU A 144 32.25 2.26 14.89
CA GLU A 144 31.67 3.16 13.86
C GLU A 144 31.24 2.36 12.61
N ILE A 145 32.08 1.41 12.18
CA ILE A 145 31.76 0.52 11.06
C ILE A 145 30.54 -0.34 11.37
N ALA A 146 30.45 -0.93 12.57
CA ALA A 146 29.32 -1.77 12.97
C ALA A 146 28.00 -0.98 13.02
N GLU A 147 28.01 0.23 13.57
CA GLU A 147 26.84 1.11 13.62
C GLU A 147 26.39 1.50 12.20
N ARG A 148 27.34 1.90 11.35
CA ARG A 148 27.03 2.28 9.96
C ARG A 148 26.50 1.10 9.15
N LEU A 149 27.05 -0.10 9.32
CA LEU A 149 26.54 -1.32 8.67
C LEU A 149 25.11 -1.64 9.14
N GLY A 150 24.82 -1.54 10.44
CA GLY A 150 23.46 -1.74 10.97
C GLY A 150 22.45 -0.72 10.43
N TYR A 151 22.90 0.52 10.22
CA TYR A 151 22.10 1.56 9.58
C TYR A 151 21.80 1.22 8.10
N LEU A 152 22.83 0.90 7.31
CA LEU A 152 22.69 0.55 5.89
C LEU A 152 21.82 -0.69 5.69
N GLN A 153 21.94 -1.70 6.55
CA GLN A 153 21.13 -2.93 6.46
C GLN A 153 19.65 -2.67 6.73
N ALA A 154 19.31 -1.82 7.71
CA ALA A 154 17.93 -1.45 7.94
C ALA A 154 17.36 -0.63 6.77
N GLN A 155 18.13 0.30 6.22
CA GLN A 155 17.72 1.01 5.01
C GLN A 155 17.48 0.08 3.82
N ASP A 156 18.35 -0.91 3.59
CA ASP A 156 18.18 -1.88 2.50
C ASP A 156 16.87 -2.68 2.66
N LYS A 157 16.49 -3.06 3.89
CA LYS A 157 15.20 -3.70 4.17
C LYS A 157 14.02 -2.81 3.73
N GLU A 158 13.99 -1.55 4.16
CA GLU A 158 12.92 -0.61 3.79
C GLU A 158 12.86 -0.38 2.26
N LEU A 159 14.02 -0.29 1.61
CA LEU A 159 14.11 -0.15 0.15
C LEU A 159 13.54 -1.37 -0.59
N VAL A 160 13.86 -2.59 -0.14
CA VAL A 160 13.31 -3.83 -0.70
C VAL A 160 11.79 -3.87 -0.56
N GLU A 161 11.27 -3.51 0.61
CA GLU A 161 9.82 -3.48 0.87
C GLU A 161 9.12 -2.45 -0.02
N ALA A 162 9.68 -1.24 -0.15
CA ALA A 162 9.15 -0.20 -1.02
C ALA A 162 9.19 -0.57 -2.51
N ILE A 163 10.30 -1.15 -3.00
CA ILE A 163 10.42 -1.64 -4.39
C ILE A 163 9.37 -2.72 -4.66
N SER A 164 9.22 -3.69 -3.74
CA SER A 164 8.24 -4.77 -3.86
C SER A 164 6.81 -4.23 -3.89
N ALA A 165 6.48 -3.29 -3.02
CA ALA A 165 5.16 -2.66 -2.97
C ALA A 165 4.88 -1.84 -4.25
N GLY A 166 5.86 -1.08 -4.75
CA GLY A 166 5.75 -0.33 -6.00
C GLY A 166 5.52 -1.23 -7.22
N GLN A 167 6.24 -2.35 -7.30
CA GLN A 167 6.05 -3.34 -8.38
C GLN A 167 4.63 -3.93 -8.37
N LYS A 168 4.12 -4.30 -7.19
CA LYS A 168 2.75 -4.79 -7.03
C LYS A 168 1.71 -3.72 -7.38
N ALA A 169 1.96 -2.47 -7.00
CA ALA A 169 1.10 -1.35 -7.37
C ALA A 169 1.06 -1.18 -8.89
N SER A 170 2.21 -1.15 -9.56
CA SER A 170 2.32 -1.07 -11.02
C SER A 170 1.57 -2.21 -11.73
N GLN A 171 1.69 -3.45 -11.23
CA GLN A 171 0.94 -4.59 -11.76
C GLN A 171 -0.58 -4.44 -11.52
N GLY A 172 -1.00 -3.91 -10.36
CA GLY A 172 -2.41 -3.61 -10.10
C GLY A 172 -2.97 -2.57 -11.08
N LEU A 173 -2.18 -1.56 -11.44
CA LEU A 173 -2.56 -0.56 -12.44
C LEU A 173 -2.72 -1.16 -13.85
N ASP A 174 -1.94 -2.18 -14.20
CA ASP A 174 -2.12 -2.90 -15.47
C ASP A 174 -3.46 -3.63 -15.53
N GLU A 175 -3.87 -4.25 -14.42
CA GLU A 175 -5.17 -4.91 -14.32
C GLU A 175 -6.32 -3.91 -14.39
N VAL A 176 -6.15 -2.73 -13.79
CA VAL A 176 -7.08 -1.60 -13.91
C VAL A 176 -7.20 -1.13 -15.36
N GLU A 177 -6.07 -0.95 -16.06
CA GLU A 177 -6.06 -0.51 -17.46
C GLU A 177 -6.78 -1.52 -18.38
N LYS A 178 -6.57 -2.82 -18.17
CA LYS A 178 -7.29 -3.89 -18.90
C LYS A 178 -8.80 -3.81 -18.65
N SER A 179 -9.21 -3.55 -17.41
CA SER A 179 -10.62 -3.38 -17.06
C SER A 179 -11.23 -2.15 -17.72
N LEU A 180 -10.55 -1.01 -17.68
CA LEU A 180 -11.01 0.23 -18.35
C LEU A 180 -11.11 0.04 -19.87
N SER A 181 -10.15 -0.66 -20.48
CA SER A 181 -10.16 -0.96 -21.93
C SER A 181 -11.33 -1.87 -22.32
N SER A 182 -11.63 -2.85 -21.46
CA SER A 182 -12.79 -3.73 -21.64
C SER A 182 -14.09 -2.93 -21.52
N ALA A 183 -14.17 -1.99 -20.57
CA ALA A 183 -15.33 -1.13 -20.38
C ALA A 183 -15.59 -0.17 -21.55
N GLN A 184 -14.53 0.37 -22.15
CA GLN A 184 -14.64 1.21 -23.35
C GLN A 184 -15.26 0.47 -24.55
N SER A 185 -15.05 -0.85 -24.63
CA SER A 185 -15.60 -1.71 -25.68
C SER A 185 -17.09 -2.03 -25.49
N TRP A 186 -17.66 -1.79 -24.30
CA TRP A 186 -19.10 -1.99 -24.03
C TRP A 186 -19.96 -0.81 -24.50
N GLY A 187 -19.37 0.38 -24.65
CA GLY A 187 -20.07 1.61 -25.02
C GLY A 187 -20.70 1.61 -26.42
N VAL A 188 -20.42 0.60 -27.24
CA VAL A 188 -21.02 0.41 -28.58
C VAL A 188 -22.22 -0.55 -28.56
N VAL A 189 -22.37 -1.36 -27.50
CA VAL A 189 -23.30 -2.51 -27.52
C VAL A 189 -24.71 -2.18 -27.00
N ASP A 190 -24.96 -1.01 -26.40
CA ASP A 190 -26.26 -0.72 -25.74
C ASP A 190 -27.04 0.50 -26.26
N ILE A 191 -26.63 1.12 -27.37
CA ILE A 191 -27.40 2.26 -27.93
C ILE A 191 -28.56 1.80 -28.84
N LEU A 192 -28.65 0.50 -29.17
CA LEU A 192 -29.68 -0.05 -30.05
C LEU A 192 -30.63 -1.02 -29.34
N GLY A 193 -31.35 -0.50 -28.35
CA GLY A 193 -32.73 -0.90 -28.14
C GLY A 193 -33.01 -1.93 -27.04
N GLY A 194 -33.96 -1.55 -26.18
CA GLY A 194 -34.69 -2.49 -25.34
C GLY A 194 -34.13 -2.59 -23.94
N GLY A 195 -34.76 -1.89 -23.00
CA GLY A 195 -34.30 -1.89 -21.63
C GLY A 195 -34.45 -3.23 -20.90
N LEU A 196 -34.00 -3.16 -19.65
CA LEU A 196 -33.97 -4.11 -18.53
C LEU A 196 -32.54 -4.58 -18.30
N ILE A 197 -31.81 -3.73 -17.55
CA ILE A 197 -30.81 -4.11 -16.57
C ILE A 197 -29.64 -4.90 -17.14
N ILE A 198 -28.47 -4.26 -17.22
CA ILE A 198 -27.17 -4.85 -16.85
C ILE A 198 -27.20 -6.39 -16.98
N THR A 199 -27.07 -6.90 -18.21
CA THR A 199 -27.02 -8.33 -18.50
C THR A 199 -26.04 -9.01 -17.53
N ALA A 200 -26.25 -10.27 -17.12
CA ALA A 200 -25.36 -10.99 -16.19
C ALA A 200 -23.84 -10.87 -16.53
N ILE A 201 -23.54 -10.61 -17.80
CA ILE A 201 -22.23 -10.22 -18.35
C ILE A 201 -21.69 -8.93 -17.70
N LYS A 202 -22.47 -7.85 -17.61
CA LYS A 202 -22.06 -6.60 -16.94
C LYS A 202 -21.82 -6.78 -15.45
N HIS A 203 -22.59 -7.62 -14.74
CA HIS A 203 -22.33 -7.88 -13.31
C HIS A 203 -20.97 -8.57 -13.09
N SER A 204 -20.60 -9.53 -13.95
CA SER A 204 -19.28 -10.18 -13.89
C SER A 204 -18.15 -9.18 -14.12
N HIS A 205 -18.25 -8.35 -15.16
CA HIS A 205 -17.17 -7.41 -15.46
C HIS A 205 -17.08 -6.22 -14.50
N ILE A 206 -18.20 -5.64 -14.05
CA ILE A 206 -18.20 -4.62 -13.00
C ILE A 206 -17.60 -5.18 -11.71
N SER A 207 -17.96 -6.42 -11.34
CA SER A 207 -17.38 -7.06 -10.16
C SER A 207 -15.87 -7.33 -10.30
N THR A 208 -15.41 -7.64 -11.52
CA THR A 208 -14.00 -7.85 -11.84
C THR A 208 -13.22 -6.54 -11.78
N ALA A 209 -13.73 -5.49 -12.43
CA ALA A 209 -13.15 -4.16 -12.40
C ALA A 209 -13.06 -3.61 -10.97
N ARG A 210 -14.15 -3.74 -10.19
CA ARG A 210 -14.15 -3.39 -8.77
C ARG A 210 -13.05 -4.11 -8.00
N ARG A 211 -12.88 -5.42 -8.22
CA ARG A 211 -11.84 -6.21 -7.55
C ARG A 211 -10.45 -5.71 -7.94
N GLN A 212 -10.19 -5.48 -9.22
CA GLN A 212 -8.89 -5.01 -9.71
C GLN A 212 -8.58 -3.59 -9.23
N ILE A 213 -9.56 -2.69 -9.24
CA ILE A 213 -9.43 -1.32 -8.71
C ILE A 213 -9.14 -1.37 -7.20
N ASN A 214 -9.89 -2.14 -6.42
CA ASN A 214 -9.65 -2.26 -4.98
C ASN A 214 -8.26 -2.85 -4.67
N GLN A 215 -7.83 -3.85 -5.45
CA GLN A 215 -6.48 -4.41 -5.31
C GLN A 215 -5.41 -3.36 -5.63
N ALA A 216 -5.56 -2.59 -6.70
CA ALA A 216 -4.62 -1.50 -7.04
C ALA A 216 -4.59 -0.42 -5.95
N GLN A 217 -5.74 0.00 -5.43
CA GLN A 217 -5.83 0.96 -4.32
C GLN A 217 -5.09 0.44 -3.07
N GLN A 218 -5.26 -0.83 -2.72
CA GLN A 218 -4.55 -1.43 -1.59
C GLN A 218 -3.03 -1.43 -1.80
N GLN A 219 -2.56 -1.83 -2.98
CA GLN A 219 -1.12 -1.84 -3.27
C GLN A 219 -0.52 -0.43 -3.29
N LEU A 220 -1.26 0.57 -3.77
CA LEU A 220 -0.85 1.98 -3.74
C LEU A 220 -0.72 2.50 -2.30
N ARG A 221 -1.69 2.23 -1.42
CA ARG A 221 -1.62 2.61 0.00
C ARG A 221 -0.47 1.91 0.71
N ARG A 222 -0.19 0.66 0.36
CA ARG A 222 0.97 -0.05 0.89
C ARG A 222 2.26 0.62 0.42
N PHE A 223 2.39 0.86 -0.88
CA PHE A 223 3.54 1.59 -1.43
C PHE A 223 3.73 2.95 -0.76
N GLN A 224 2.63 3.65 -0.43
CA GLN A 224 2.68 4.90 0.35
C GLN A 224 3.34 4.76 1.69
N THR A 225 3.00 3.70 2.40
CA THR A 225 3.52 3.43 3.73
C THR A 225 5.00 3.11 3.65
N GLU A 226 5.39 2.14 2.82
CA GLU A 226 6.79 1.72 2.73
C GLU A 226 7.68 2.87 2.21
N LEU A 227 7.17 3.69 1.28
CA LEU A 227 7.91 4.83 0.73
C LEU A 227 8.12 5.94 1.78
N ALA A 228 7.14 6.18 2.66
CA ALA A 228 7.30 7.09 3.79
C ALA A 228 8.35 6.57 4.80
N ASP A 229 8.44 5.25 5.01
CA ASP A 229 9.45 4.66 5.88
C ASP A 229 10.87 4.77 5.29
N VAL A 230 11.01 4.68 3.96
CA VAL A 230 12.26 5.03 3.26
C VAL A 230 12.63 6.51 3.49
N GLN A 231 11.68 7.44 3.41
CA GLN A 231 11.96 8.88 3.64
C GLN A 231 12.45 9.20 5.06
N LYS A 232 11.94 8.48 6.07
CA LYS A 232 12.39 8.65 7.47
C LYS A 232 13.86 8.29 7.64
N THR A 233 14.34 7.32 6.85
CA THR A 233 15.73 6.86 6.91
C THR A 233 16.61 7.53 5.84
N ASN A 234 16.04 8.15 4.81
CA ASN A 234 16.77 8.83 3.73
C ASN A 234 16.08 10.14 3.33
N SER A 235 16.44 11.22 4.02
CA SER A 235 15.82 12.55 3.85
C SER A 235 16.10 13.22 2.49
N SER A 236 17.05 12.71 1.70
CA SER A 236 17.43 13.26 0.39
C SER A 236 16.60 12.73 -0.78
N LEU A 237 15.70 11.76 -0.53
CA LEU A 237 14.84 11.20 -1.56
C LEU A 237 13.68 12.17 -1.86
N GLU A 238 13.80 12.96 -2.92
CA GLU A 238 12.69 13.73 -3.49
C GLU A 238 11.71 12.78 -4.17
N ILE A 239 10.63 12.45 -3.47
CA ILE A 239 9.51 11.74 -4.07
C ILE A 239 8.63 12.77 -4.75
N GLY A 240 8.52 12.65 -6.08
CA GLY A 240 7.58 13.43 -6.88
C GLY A 240 6.15 13.30 -6.35
N ASN A 241 5.23 14.12 -6.84
CA ASN A 241 3.87 14.21 -6.29
C ASN A 241 2.95 13.04 -6.69
N ILE A 242 3.43 11.80 -6.53
CA ILE A 242 2.73 10.54 -6.81
C ILE A 242 1.42 10.47 -6.03
N TRP A 243 1.37 11.02 -4.81
CA TRP A 243 0.16 10.99 -3.99
C TRP A 243 -0.96 11.83 -4.58
N THR A 244 -0.69 13.06 -5.01
CA THR A 244 -1.69 13.86 -5.75
C THR A 244 -2.12 13.16 -7.04
N MET A 245 -1.24 12.40 -7.68
CA MET A 245 -1.58 11.62 -8.86
C MET A 245 -2.31 10.31 -8.55
N ALA A 246 -2.23 9.79 -7.33
CA ALA A 246 -2.94 8.59 -6.90
C ALA A 246 -4.34 8.92 -6.37
N ASP A 247 -4.60 10.15 -5.93
CA ASP A 247 -5.88 10.56 -5.33
C ASP A 247 -7.09 10.25 -6.24
N PHE A 248 -6.98 10.49 -7.55
CA PHE A 248 -8.08 10.14 -8.47
C PHE A 248 -8.38 8.63 -8.46
N LEU A 249 -7.34 7.80 -8.32
CA LEU A 249 -7.49 6.36 -8.31
C LEU A 249 -8.01 5.86 -6.96
N LEU A 250 -7.56 6.49 -5.87
CA LEU A 250 -8.00 6.18 -4.52
C LEU A 250 -9.48 6.57 -4.30
N ASP A 251 -9.96 7.64 -4.92
CA ASP A 251 -11.28 8.22 -4.59
C ASP A 251 -12.30 8.25 -5.76
N GLY A 252 -11.82 8.42 -6.99
CA GLY A 252 -12.65 8.75 -8.16
C GLY A 252 -12.88 7.60 -9.14
N LEU A 253 -11.91 6.70 -9.30
CA LEU A 253 -11.86 5.77 -10.42
C LEU A 253 -13.07 4.83 -10.53
N LEU A 254 -13.70 4.47 -9.42
CA LEU A 254 -14.92 3.64 -9.45
C LEU A 254 -16.09 4.35 -10.15
N PHE A 255 -16.21 5.67 -9.99
CA PHE A 255 -17.20 6.48 -10.70
C PHE A 255 -16.82 6.65 -12.17
N ASP A 256 -15.54 6.96 -12.44
CA ASP A 256 -15.02 7.17 -13.80
C ASP A 256 -15.14 5.91 -14.67
N PHE A 257 -15.11 4.73 -14.04
CA PHE A 257 -15.37 3.45 -14.70
C PHE A 257 -16.83 3.26 -15.10
N ILE A 258 -17.78 3.75 -14.30
CA ILE A 258 -19.22 3.64 -14.56
C ILE A 258 -19.62 4.63 -15.65
N VAL A 259 -19.05 5.83 -15.62
CA VAL A 259 -19.40 6.92 -16.55
C VAL A 259 -18.54 6.83 -17.80
N GLN A 260 -19.14 6.42 -18.92
CA GLN A 260 -18.42 6.17 -20.19
C GLN A 260 -17.56 7.35 -20.67
N SER A 261 -18.01 8.59 -20.49
CA SER A 261 -17.27 9.80 -20.89
C SER A 261 -15.96 10.00 -20.11
N GLN A 262 -15.80 9.36 -18.95
CA GLN A 262 -14.62 9.51 -18.08
C GLN A 262 -13.61 8.36 -18.21
N ILE A 263 -13.95 7.27 -18.92
CA ILE A 263 -13.08 6.09 -19.06
C ILE A 263 -11.74 6.45 -19.73
N SER A 264 -11.75 7.31 -20.76
CA SER A 264 -10.53 7.71 -21.46
C SER A 264 -9.58 8.49 -20.53
N ASP A 265 -10.13 9.42 -19.75
CA ASP A 265 -9.35 10.20 -18.79
C ASP A 265 -8.79 9.31 -17.68
N ALA A 266 -9.59 8.36 -17.17
CA ALA A 266 -9.16 7.36 -16.20
C ALA A 266 -8.00 6.50 -16.72
N GLN A 267 -8.04 6.06 -17.99
CA GLN A 267 -6.93 5.33 -18.62
C GLN A 267 -5.66 6.19 -18.69
N HIS A 268 -5.78 7.44 -19.15
CA HIS A 268 -4.64 8.35 -19.25
C HIS A 268 -3.98 8.59 -17.89
N ARG A 269 -4.78 8.87 -16.86
CA ARG A 269 -4.28 9.08 -15.49
C ARG A 269 -3.67 7.81 -14.88
N THR A 270 -4.26 6.63 -15.14
CA THR A 270 -3.71 5.33 -14.72
C THR A 270 -2.33 5.07 -15.32
N ARG A 271 -2.17 5.29 -16.64
CA ARG A 271 -0.87 5.17 -17.33
C ARG A 271 0.16 6.18 -16.82
N GLN A 272 -0.28 7.39 -16.49
CA GLN A 272 0.62 8.41 -15.94
C GLN A 272 1.12 8.01 -14.56
N LEU A 273 0.22 7.63 -13.65
CA LEU A 273 0.57 7.14 -12.31
C LEU A 273 1.52 5.93 -12.39
N LYS A 274 1.26 4.97 -13.29
CA LYS A 274 2.15 3.82 -13.50
C LYS A 274 3.57 4.25 -13.88
N ARG A 275 3.70 5.23 -14.80
CA ARG A 275 5.02 5.73 -15.22
C ARG A 275 5.78 6.37 -14.07
N GLU A 276 5.12 7.16 -13.23
CA GLU A 276 5.75 7.76 -12.05
C GLU A 276 6.20 6.70 -11.03
N ILE A 277 5.36 5.69 -10.76
CA ILE A 277 5.73 4.58 -9.87
C ILE A 277 6.96 3.84 -10.39
N LEU A 278 7.02 3.57 -11.70
CA LEU A 278 8.17 2.93 -12.32
C LEU A 278 9.44 3.79 -12.23
N ALA A 279 9.33 5.10 -12.40
CA ALA A 279 10.45 6.03 -12.21
C ALA A 279 10.95 6.00 -10.77
N THR A 280 10.06 6.10 -9.77
CA THR A 280 10.46 6.01 -8.36
C THR A 280 11.07 4.66 -8.00
N ILE A 281 10.60 3.54 -8.56
CA ILE A 281 11.24 2.23 -8.37
C ILE A 281 12.70 2.25 -8.86
N GLN A 282 12.98 2.92 -9.99
CA GLN A 282 14.35 3.04 -10.51
C GLN A 282 15.24 3.85 -9.56
N ASP A 283 14.70 4.93 -8.97
CA ASP A 283 15.41 5.74 -7.96
C ASP A 283 15.71 4.92 -6.70
N LEU A 284 14.73 4.18 -6.18
CA LEU A 284 14.90 3.28 -5.03
C LEU A 284 15.95 2.19 -5.31
N GLN A 285 15.94 1.60 -6.50
CA GLN A 285 16.95 0.61 -6.92
C GLN A 285 18.35 1.21 -7.08
N LYS A 286 18.45 2.48 -7.45
CA LYS A 286 19.75 3.18 -7.48
C LYS A 286 20.27 3.38 -6.05
N LEU A 287 19.44 3.91 -5.15
CA LEU A 287 19.78 4.10 -3.75
C LEU A 287 20.15 2.77 -3.06
N GLN A 288 19.43 1.69 -3.37
CA GLN A 288 19.74 0.36 -2.85
C GLN A 288 21.14 -0.11 -3.26
N ARG A 289 21.51 0.08 -4.54
CA ARG A 289 22.84 -0.28 -5.04
C ARG A 289 23.94 0.55 -4.38
N GLU A 290 23.69 1.84 -4.13
CA GLU A 290 24.64 2.72 -3.42
C GLU A 290 24.88 2.23 -1.98
N ASN A 291 23.81 1.88 -1.26
CA ASN A 291 23.90 1.32 0.09
C ASN A 291 24.67 0.00 0.14
N GLN A 292 24.41 -0.90 -0.82
CA GLN A 292 25.11 -2.18 -0.91
C GLN A 292 26.61 -1.98 -1.19
N GLN A 293 26.98 -1.07 -2.09
CA GLN A 293 28.37 -0.74 -2.36
C GLN A 293 29.08 -0.13 -1.15
N GLU A 294 28.40 0.72 -0.37
CA GLU A 294 28.96 1.28 0.86
C GLU A 294 29.17 0.17 1.92
N ALA A 295 28.17 -0.71 2.10
CA ALA A 295 28.26 -1.82 3.03
C ALA A 295 29.41 -2.79 2.67
N GLU A 296 29.62 -3.08 1.38
CA GLU A 296 30.76 -3.88 0.92
C GLU A 296 32.11 -3.23 1.23
N LYS A 297 32.23 -1.90 1.03
CA LYS A 297 33.46 -1.16 1.36
C LYS A 297 33.76 -1.22 2.86
N LEU A 298 32.74 -0.98 3.69
CA LEU A 298 32.85 -1.04 5.15
C LEU A 298 33.19 -2.45 5.65
N ASN A 299 32.63 -3.49 5.05
CA ASN A 299 32.97 -4.88 5.39
C ASN A 299 34.42 -5.22 5.04
N LYS A 300 34.92 -4.76 3.89
CA LYS A 300 36.35 -4.93 3.52
C LYS A 300 37.27 -4.18 4.49
N GLU A 301 36.91 -2.97 4.91
CA GLU A 301 37.64 -2.20 5.92
C GLU A 301 37.64 -2.92 7.27
N ARG A 302 36.46 -3.40 7.72
CA ARG A 302 36.29 -4.19 8.95
C ARG A 302 37.22 -5.39 8.98
N GLN A 303 37.27 -6.13 7.87
CA GLN A 303 38.09 -7.33 7.75
C GLN A 303 39.59 -7.00 7.86
N ARG A 304 40.06 -5.94 7.19
CA ARG A 304 41.46 -5.49 7.29
C ARG A 304 41.84 -5.08 8.71
N LEU A 305 40.96 -4.38 9.42
CA LEU A 305 41.19 -3.96 10.82
C LEU A 305 41.27 -5.16 11.77
N ILE A 306 40.45 -6.20 11.55
CA ILE A 306 40.50 -7.43 12.34
C ILE A 306 41.77 -8.23 12.03
N GLU A 307 42.18 -8.32 10.76
CA GLU A 307 43.41 -9.02 10.34
C GLU A 307 44.69 -8.31 10.79
N ALA A 308 44.65 -7.00 11.00
CA ALA A 308 45.78 -6.19 11.47
C ALA A 308 45.93 -6.14 13.01
N ALA A 309 44.90 -6.55 13.75
CA ALA A 309 44.92 -6.52 15.21
C ALA A 309 45.91 -7.57 15.77
N PRO A 310 46.85 -7.20 16.66
CA PRO A 310 47.76 -8.15 17.29
C PRO A 310 47.01 -9.11 18.23
N ILE A 311 47.45 -10.36 18.27
CA ILE A 311 46.96 -11.43 19.17
C ILE A 311 47.33 -11.10 20.63
#